data_AF-A0A397GRB0-F1
#
_entry.id   AF-A0A397GRB0-F1
#
_cell.length_a   1.000
_cell.length_b   1.000
_cell.length_c   1.000
_cell.angle_alpha   90.00
_cell.angle_beta   90.00
_cell.angle_gamma   90.00
#
_symmetry.space_group_name_H-M   'P 1'
#
loop_
_entity.id
_entity.type
_entity.pdbx_description
1 polymer ?
#
loop_
_entity_poly.entity_id
_entity_poly.type
_entity_poly.pdbx_seq_one_letter_code
_entity_poly.pdbx_strand_id
1 'polypeptide(L)'
;MSQIYFQITNNLTGMKPDIIIMDRNLWSTIIFMKNMIKEGFFTEKSLNDITENYKYWKFFTREALIIWWNTPTEEIIKRLIKRNRGGEGDLEYFRNLIETYKEYMPEIYQNIKVINKETLVTIEELDELLPEILNKKRIRN
;
A
#
# COMPACT_ATOMS: atom_id res chain seq x y z
N MET A 1 -17.96 -7.43 -1.32
CA MET A 1 -17.62 -7.09 -2.72
C MET A 1 -16.11 -7.15 -2.88
N SER A 2 -15.60 -8.24 -3.45
CA SER A 2 -14.17 -8.45 -3.72
C SER A 2 -13.82 -7.87 -5.08
N GLN A 3 -12.98 -6.83 -5.09
CA GLN A 3 -12.28 -6.40 -6.30
C GLN A 3 -10.83 -6.87 -6.18
N ILE A 4 -10.53 -7.95 -6.89
CA ILE A 4 -9.16 -8.35 -7.26
C ILE A 4 -8.86 -7.62 -8.57
N TYR A 5 -7.87 -6.73 -8.59
CA TYR A 5 -7.33 -6.20 -9.84
C TYR A 5 -5.93 -6.74 -10.05
N PHE A 6 -5.82 -7.78 -10.88
CA PHE A 6 -4.60 -8.14 -11.57
C PHE A 6 -4.88 -8.17 -13.07
N GLN A 7 -4.77 -7.02 -13.72
CA GLN A 7 -4.26 -6.90 -15.09
C GLN A 7 -4.18 -5.42 -15.46
N ILE A 8 -2.99 -4.95 -15.84
CA ILE A 8 -2.91 -3.97 -16.92
C ILE A 8 -2.02 -4.61 -17.97
N THR A 9 -2.61 -5.45 -18.81
CA THR A 9 -2.29 -5.40 -20.23
C THR A 9 -3.44 -4.62 -20.82
N ASN A 10 -3.13 -3.60 -21.61
CA ASN A 10 -4.14 -2.81 -22.29
C ASN A 10 -4.78 -3.74 -23.33
N ASN A 11 -5.88 -4.41 -22.97
CA ASN A 11 -6.55 -5.41 -23.81
C ASN A 11 -7.13 -4.80 -25.10
N LEU A 12 -6.96 -3.48 -25.30
CA LEU A 12 -7.34 -2.75 -26.51
C LEU A 12 -6.22 -2.64 -27.56
N THR A 13 -4.95 -2.85 -27.19
CA THR A 13 -3.81 -2.63 -28.11
C THR A 13 -2.81 -3.77 -28.20
N GLY A 14 -2.88 -4.77 -27.32
CA GLY A 14 -1.88 -5.84 -27.24
C GLY A 14 -0.49 -5.35 -26.80
N MET A 15 -0.35 -4.06 -26.45
CA MET A 15 0.90 -3.49 -25.96
C MET A 15 1.02 -3.70 -24.45
N LYS A 16 2.19 -4.20 -24.03
CA LYS A 16 2.58 -4.26 -22.63
C LYS A 16 2.73 -2.82 -22.13
N PRO A 17 2.07 -2.40 -21.04
CA PRO A 17 2.25 -1.04 -20.53
C PRO A 17 3.66 -0.87 -19.97
N ASP A 18 4.25 0.29 -20.22
CA ASP A 18 5.57 0.66 -19.70
C ASP A 18 5.55 0.91 -18.19
N ILE A 19 4.39 1.26 -17.62
CA ILE A 19 4.18 1.58 -16.21
C ILE A 19 2.83 1.02 -15.75
N ILE A 20 2.82 0.33 -14.61
CA ILE A 20 1.62 -0.11 -13.91
C ILE A 20 1.58 0.60 -12.56
N ILE A 21 0.47 1.28 -12.27
CA ILE A 21 0.21 1.92 -10.97
C ILE A 21 -0.81 1.06 -10.23
N MET A 22 -0.50 0.70 -9.00
CA MET A 22 -1.36 -0.14 -8.15
C MET A 22 -1.71 0.62 -6.88
N ASP A 23 -3.00 0.75 -6.58
CA ASP A 23 -3.46 1.20 -5.27
C ASP A 23 -3.39 0.02 -4.29
N ARG A 24 -2.30 0.02 -3.51
CA ARG A 24 -1.83 -1.09 -2.68
C ARG A 24 -1.39 -2.31 -3.48
N ASN A 25 -0.56 -3.12 -2.83
CA ASN A 25 -0.01 -4.35 -3.37
C ASN A 25 -0.18 -5.52 -2.38
N LEU A 26 0.25 -6.70 -2.79
CA LEU A 26 0.19 -7.90 -1.95
C LEU A 26 0.94 -7.75 -0.63
N TRP A 27 2.08 -7.05 -0.63
CA TRP A 27 2.89 -6.83 0.57
C TRP A 27 2.21 -5.97 1.60
N SER A 28 1.44 -4.95 1.17
CA SER A 28 0.68 -4.12 2.09
C SER A 28 -0.37 -4.92 2.86
N THR A 29 -0.89 -6.02 2.31
CA THR A 29 -1.81 -6.94 3.00
C THR A 29 -1.18 -7.52 4.28
N ILE A 30 0.13 -7.77 4.28
CA ILE A 30 0.84 -8.27 5.47
C ILE A 30 0.75 -7.26 6.62
N ILE A 31 0.76 -5.96 6.34
CA ILE A 31 0.60 -4.90 7.36
C ILE A 31 -0.78 -5.00 8.01
N PHE A 32 -1.84 -5.16 7.20
CA PHE A 32 -3.19 -5.36 7.74
C PHE A 32 -3.28 -6.62 8.59
N MET A 33 -2.66 -7.72 8.15
CA MET A 33 -2.66 -8.96 8.92
C MET A 33 -1.92 -8.84 10.25
N LYS A 34 -0.76 -8.18 10.26
CA LYS A 34 -0.02 -7.88 11.50
C LYS A 34 -0.84 -7.02 12.44
N ASN A 35 -1.60 -6.05 11.93
CA ASN A 35 -2.55 -5.29 12.74
C ASN A 35 -3.61 -6.21 13.37
N MET A 36 -4.24 -7.07 12.56
CA MET A 36 -5.25 -8.01 13.05
C MET A 36 -4.71 -9.00 14.09
N ILE A 37 -3.42 -9.37 14.03
CA ILE A 37 -2.78 -10.17 15.08
C ILE A 37 -2.65 -9.37 16.37
N LYS A 38 -2.20 -8.10 16.30
CA LYS A 38 -2.09 -7.22 17.48
C LYS A 38 -3.44 -7.02 18.18
N GLU A 39 -4.50 -6.88 17.40
CA GLU A 39 -5.88 -6.75 17.89
C GLU A 39 -6.48 -8.09 18.39
N GLY A 40 -5.75 -9.21 18.25
CA GLY A 40 -6.19 -10.53 18.71
C GLY A 40 -7.20 -11.24 17.79
N PHE A 41 -7.47 -10.72 16.59
CA PHE A 41 -8.36 -11.38 15.61
C PHE A 41 -7.71 -12.60 14.94
N PHE A 42 -6.37 -12.57 14.78
CA PHE A 42 -5.61 -13.65 14.17
C PHE A 42 -4.42 -14.05 15.03
N THR A 43 -3.85 -15.21 14.70
CA THR A 43 -2.60 -15.70 15.29
C THR A 43 -1.46 -15.58 14.28
N GLU A 44 -0.22 -15.63 14.75
CA GLU A 44 0.96 -15.72 13.86
C GLU A 44 0.88 -16.93 12.91
N LYS A 45 0.26 -18.04 13.36
CA LYS A 45 0.00 -19.20 12.49
C LYS A 45 -0.89 -18.81 11.31
N SER A 46 -1.94 -18.02 11.53
CA SER A 46 -2.84 -17.53 10.47
C SER A 46 -2.08 -16.72 9.42
N LEU A 47 -1.09 -15.91 9.84
CA LEU A 47 -0.23 -15.18 8.91
C LEU A 47 0.64 -16.11 8.08
N ASN A 48 1.26 -17.11 8.70
CA ASN A 48 2.08 -18.09 7.99
C ASN A 48 1.26 -18.86 6.95
N ASP A 49 0.07 -19.34 7.32
CA ASP A 49 -0.81 -20.11 6.43
C ASP A 49 -1.25 -19.28 5.21
N ILE A 50 -1.57 -17.99 5.41
CA ILE A 50 -1.97 -17.10 4.31
C ILE A 50 -0.78 -16.69 3.43
N THR A 51 0.39 -16.48 4.04
CA THR A 51 1.59 -15.99 3.33
C THR A 51 2.48 -17.09 2.78
N GLU A 52 2.17 -18.36 3.04
CA GLU A 52 2.94 -19.52 2.53
C GLU A 52 3.14 -19.42 1.01
N ASN A 53 2.05 -19.09 0.29
CA ASN A 53 2.07 -18.97 -1.17
C ASN A 53 2.65 -17.64 -1.66
N TYR A 54 2.79 -16.62 -0.81
CA TYR A 54 3.25 -15.28 -1.23
C TYR A 54 4.71 -15.31 -1.68
N LYS A 55 5.51 -16.29 -1.23
CA LYS A 55 6.89 -16.49 -1.68
C LYS A 55 6.98 -16.68 -3.20
N TYR A 56 6.02 -17.40 -3.79
CA TYR A 56 5.95 -17.58 -5.24
C TYR A 56 5.56 -16.28 -5.94
N TRP A 57 4.59 -15.55 -5.39
CA TRP A 57 4.15 -14.25 -5.92
C TRP A 57 5.24 -13.18 -5.85
N LYS A 58 6.17 -13.26 -4.88
CA LYS A 58 7.32 -12.35 -4.77
C LYS A 58 8.19 -12.27 -6.00
N PHE A 59 8.27 -13.35 -6.75
CA PHE A 59 9.00 -13.36 -8.00
C PHE A 59 8.26 -12.58 -9.10
N PHE A 60 6.92 -12.66 -9.11
CA PHE A 60 6.07 -12.09 -10.16
C PHE A 60 5.65 -10.64 -9.90
N THR A 61 5.53 -10.21 -8.65
CA THR A 61 5.00 -8.90 -8.27
C THR A 61 6.07 -7.95 -7.74
N ARG A 62 7.29 -8.00 -8.27
CA ARG A 62 8.39 -7.16 -7.77
C ARG A 62 8.19 -5.70 -8.18
N GLU A 63 7.90 -4.86 -7.21
CA GLU A 63 7.67 -3.43 -7.45
C GLU A 63 9.00 -2.70 -7.70
N ALA A 64 9.01 -1.81 -8.69
CA ALA A 64 10.17 -0.96 -8.99
C ALA A 64 10.30 0.23 -8.02
N LEU A 65 9.18 0.63 -7.41
CA LEU A 65 9.05 1.79 -6.53
C LEU A 65 7.78 1.65 -5.68
N ILE A 66 7.88 2.01 -4.40
CA ILE A 66 6.73 2.18 -3.51
C ILE A 66 6.60 3.65 -3.16
N ILE A 67 5.39 4.19 -3.31
CA ILE A 67 5.04 5.53 -2.84
C ILE A 67 4.29 5.36 -1.53
N TRP A 68 4.92 5.79 -0.44
CA TRP A 68 4.29 5.83 0.87
C TRP A 68 3.77 7.24 1.14
N TRP A 69 2.46 7.33 1.09
CA TRP A 69 1.68 8.51 1.45
C TRP A 69 1.57 8.63 2.98
N ASN A 70 2.48 9.38 3.59
CA ASN A 70 2.55 9.54 5.05
C ASN A 70 1.67 10.72 5.50
N THR A 71 0.35 10.56 5.40
CA THR A 71 -0.61 11.54 5.90
C THR A 71 -0.55 11.61 7.44
N PRO A 72 -0.60 12.81 8.04
CA PRO A 72 -0.81 12.94 9.47
C PRO A 72 -2.06 12.21 9.95
N THR A 73 -1.98 11.53 11.09
CA THR A 73 -3.08 10.72 11.65
C THR A 73 -4.38 11.51 11.72
N GLU A 74 -4.33 12.74 12.25
CA GLU A 74 -5.52 13.58 12.41
C GLU A 74 -6.19 13.96 11.08
N GLU A 75 -5.41 14.11 10.01
CA GLU A 75 -5.94 14.35 8.67
C GLU A 75 -6.57 13.10 8.07
N ILE A 76 -6.03 11.90 8.36
CA ILE A 76 -6.68 10.63 8.00
C ILE A 76 -8.03 10.51 8.71
N ILE A 77 -8.07 10.81 10.01
CA ILE A 77 -9.27 10.71 10.84
C ILE A 77 -10.36 11.68 10.35
N LYS A 78 -10.01 12.95 10.06
CA LYS A 78 -10.93 13.90 9.43
C LYS A 78 -11.51 13.35 8.12
N ARG A 79 -10.67 12.77 7.26
CA ARG A 79 -11.09 12.18 5.98
C ARG A 79 -12.02 10.97 6.18
N LEU A 80 -11.78 10.15 7.19
CA LEU A 80 -12.63 9.01 7.55
C LEU A 80 -14.01 9.46 8.04
N ILE A 81 -14.06 10.44 8.95
CA ILE A 81 -15.31 11.02 9.45
C ILE A 81 -16.11 11.64 8.30
N LYS A 82 -15.46 12.41 7.42
CA LYS A 82 -16.10 13.00 6.22
C LYS A 82 -16.69 11.94 5.28
N ARG A 83 -16.16 10.71 5.30
CA ARG A 83 -16.61 9.57 4.47
C ARG A 83 -17.59 8.65 5.21
N ASN A 84 -18.18 9.09 6.32
CA ASN A 84 -19.09 8.31 7.17
C ASN A 84 -18.45 7.03 7.75
N ARG A 85 -17.13 7.06 8.03
CA ARG A 85 -16.39 6.00 8.74
C ARG A 85 -15.85 6.51 10.08
N GLY A 86 -16.72 7.20 10.83
CA GLY A 86 -16.39 7.89 12.07
C GLY A 86 -16.80 7.13 13.34
N GLY A 87 -17.13 5.84 13.24
CA GLY A 87 -17.45 5.02 14.42
C GLY A 87 -16.24 4.88 15.33
N GLU A 88 -16.45 4.85 16.66
CA GLU A 88 -15.36 4.79 17.64
C GLU A 88 -14.40 3.62 17.39
N GLY A 89 -14.95 2.42 17.16
CA GLY A 89 -14.14 1.24 16.80
C GLY A 89 -13.43 1.34 15.44
N ASP A 90 -14.01 2.06 14.46
CA ASP A 90 -13.33 2.31 13.18
C ASP A 90 -12.12 3.22 13.41
N LEU A 91 -12.29 4.30 14.18
CA LEU A 91 -11.23 5.26 14.44
C LEU A 91 -10.08 4.64 15.23
N GLU A 92 -10.39 3.81 16.23
CA GLU A 92 -9.40 3.04 16.98
C GLU A 92 -8.62 2.09 16.06
N TYR A 93 -9.34 1.28 15.28
CA TYR A 93 -8.73 0.38 14.30
C TYR A 93 -7.79 1.12 13.32
N PHE A 94 -8.23 2.26 12.76
CA PHE A 94 -7.42 3.01 11.81
C PHE A 94 -6.19 3.64 12.47
N ARG A 95 -6.25 4.04 13.73
CA ARG A 95 -5.07 4.53 14.48
C ARG A 95 -4.04 3.42 14.65
N ASN A 96 -4.47 2.24 15.09
CA ASN A 96 -3.59 1.07 15.26
C ASN A 96 -3.00 0.63 13.92
N LEU A 97 -3.78 0.69 12.84
CA LEU A 97 -3.31 0.40 11.50
C LEU A 97 -2.24 1.40 11.04
N ILE A 98 -2.40 2.70 11.29
CA ILE A 98 -1.40 3.73 10.94
C ILE A 98 -0.07 3.47 11.67
N GLU A 99 -0.12 3.10 12.94
CA GLU A 99 1.08 2.73 13.71
C GLU A 99 1.74 1.47 13.15
N THR A 100 0.94 0.45 12.84
CA THR A 100 1.41 -0.79 12.23
C THR A 100 2.06 -0.55 10.85
N TYR A 101 1.56 0.39 10.05
CA TYR A 101 2.26 0.83 8.84
C TYR A 101 3.64 1.41 9.15
N LYS A 102 3.74 2.35 10.09
CA LYS A 102 5.03 2.98 10.44
C LYS A 102 6.05 1.97 10.93
N GLU A 103 5.62 0.97 11.69
CA GLU A 103 6.47 -0.08 12.23
C GLU A 103 6.97 -1.05 11.16
N TYR A 104 6.07 -1.56 10.30
CA TYR A 104 6.40 -2.66 9.39
C TYR A 104 6.76 -2.24 7.97
N MET A 105 6.55 -0.98 7.57
CA MET A 105 6.98 -0.49 6.25
C MET A 105 8.47 -0.74 5.97
N PRO A 106 9.41 -0.45 6.89
CA PRO A 106 10.83 -0.72 6.66
C PRO A 106 11.15 -2.21 6.48
N GLU A 107 10.52 -3.08 7.28
CA GLU A 107 10.74 -4.53 7.22
C GLU A 107 10.24 -5.13 5.90
N ILE A 108 9.01 -4.80 5.54
CA ILE A 108 8.31 -5.37 4.38
C ILE A 108 8.95 -4.91 3.07
N TYR A 109 9.39 -3.64 3.01
CA TYR A 109 9.93 -3.02 1.80
C TYR A 109 11.44 -2.79 1.82
N GLN A 110 12.19 -3.45 2.71
CA GLN A 110 13.65 -3.29 2.89
C GLN A 110 14.48 -3.33 1.59
N ASN A 111 14.03 -4.06 0.57
CA ASN A 111 14.76 -4.27 -0.69
C ASN A 111 14.19 -3.47 -1.87
N ILE A 112 13.22 -2.58 -1.62
CA ILE A 112 12.56 -1.77 -2.64
C ILE A 112 12.74 -0.30 -2.28
N LYS A 113 12.90 0.56 -3.28
CA LYS A 113 12.96 2.00 -3.05
C LYS A 113 11.59 2.48 -2.59
N VAL A 114 11.52 3.02 -1.39
CA VAL A 114 10.32 3.68 -0.84
C VAL A 114 10.52 5.18 -0.91
N ILE A 115 9.58 5.88 -1.54
CA ILE A 115 9.49 7.34 -1.49
C ILE A 115 8.40 7.68 -0.48
N ASN A 116 8.78 8.37 0.59
CA ASN A 116 7.83 8.94 1.53
C ASN A 116 7.46 10.36 1.07
N LYS A 117 6.17 10.64 0.93
CA LYS A 117 5.65 11.97 0.61
C LYS A 117 4.46 12.28 1.51
N GLU A 118 4.36 13.53 1.91
CA GLU A 118 3.17 14.04 2.56
C GLU A 118 2.02 14.13 1.55
N THR A 119 0.80 13.84 2.00
CA THR A 119 -0.41 13.79 1.17
C THR A 119 -1.20 15.08 1.10
N LEU A 120 -0.71 16.14 1.74
CA LEU A 120 -1.35 17.45 1.68
C LEU A 120 -0.82 18.19 0.46
N VAL A 121 -0.99 17.57 -0.71
CA VAL A 121 -0.66 18.15 -2.01
C VAL A 121 -1.95 18.35 -2.79
N THR A 122 -2.03 19.49 -3.46
CA THR A 122 -3.06 19.82 -4.44
C THR A 122 -2.94 18.93 -5.68
N ILE A 123 -3.95 18.97 -6.56
CA ILE A 123 -3.91 18.20 -7.81
C ILE A 123 -2.78 18.73 -8.70
N GLU A 124 -2.60 20.05 -8.70
CA GLU A 124 -1.56 20.76 -9.45
C GLU A 124 -0.16 20.35 -8.96
N GLU A 125 0.06 20.32 -7.64
CA GLU A 125 1.32 19.82 -7.07
C GLU A 125 1.54 18.34 -7.36
N LEU A 126 0.47 17.53 -7.40
CA LEU A 126 0.58 16.11 -7.75
C LEU A 126 1.03 15.93 -9.21
N ASP A 127 0.50 16.71 -10.15
CA ASP A 127 0.88 16.67 -11.57
C ASP A 127 2.37 17.03 -11.78
N GLU A 128 2.92 17.94 -10.97
CA GLU A 128 4.35 18.26 -10.98
C GLU A 128 5.21 17.17 -10.30
N LEU A 129 4.70 16.55 -9.23
CA LEU A 129 5.41 15.54 -8.46
C LEU A 129 5.45 14.17 -9.16
N LEU A 130 4.42 13.81 -9.92
CA LEU A 130 4.31 12.50 -10.56
C LEU A 130 5.51 12.21 -11.50
N PRO A 131 5.91 13.11 -12.42
CA PRO A 131 7.12 12.91 -13.22
C PRO A 131 8.39 12.73 -12.38
N GLU A 132 8.56 13.52 -11.32
CA GLU A 132 9.71 13.43 -10.40
C GLU A 132 9.77 12.04 -9.73
N ILE A 133 8.61 11.54 -9.28
CA ILE A 133 8.47 10.24 -8.63
C ILE A 133 8.73 9.11 -9.63
N LEU A 134 8.17 9.19 -10.84
CA LEU A 134 8.35 8.17 -11.88
C LEU A 134 9.81 8.09 -12.36
N ASN A 135 10.53 9.20 -12.42
CA ASN A 135 11.96 9.22 -12.76
C ASN A 135 12.85 8.57 -11.69
N LYS A 136 12.35 8.46 -10.45
CA LYS A 136 13.08 7.79 -9.36
C LYS A 136 12.99 6.26 -9.40
N LYS A 137 12.23 5.68 -10.34
CA LYS A 137 12.06 4.22 -10.49
C LYS A 137 13.41 3.55 -10.77
N ARG A 138 13.67 2.41 -10.12
CA ARG A 138 14.80 1.55 -10.50
C ARG A 138 14.36 0.66 -11.65
N ILE A 139 14.86 0.93 -12.85
CA ILE A 139 14.81 -0.01 -13.96
C ILE A 139 16.09 -0.84 -13.87
N ARG A 140 15.99 -2.14 -13.58
CA ARG A 140 17.10 -3.05 -13.86
C ARG A 140 16.97 -3.47 -15.32
N ASN A 141 18.06 -3.30 -16.08
CA ASN A 141 18.24 -3.94 -17.37
C ASN A 141 18.21 -5.47 -17.21
#